data_AF-A0A4P6K2G4-F1
#
_entry.id   AF-A0A4P6K2G4-F1
#
_cell.length_a   1.000
_cell.length_b   1.000
_cell.length_c   1.000
_cell.angle_alpha   90.00
_cell.angle_beta   90.00
_cell.angle_gamma   90.00
#
_symmetry.space_group_name_H-M   'P 1'
#
loop_
_entity.id
_entity.type
_entity.pdbx_description
1 polymer ?
#
loop_
_entity_poly.entity_id
_entity_poly.type
_entity_poly.pdbx_seq_one_letter_code
_entity_poly.pdbx_strand_id
1 'polypeptide(L)'
;MEEALLSYENARACAQQALQICLRGDLHDANALLLRTYTALRRLSGELSIVQHGTAQAPFTTRSFAEAQAWGWFEIASGIYQLQQNYPGASLVHFKKAWRIWRFWDTCTTEKQQQLEAARERIRASFWLGEAWSRTSSDRAARAAQAILNTALTTARRIGAHDILQETLQQQQLLPPAFPGTPAYKTAGPVSPYICQFMTP
;
A
#
# COMPACT_ATOMS: atom_id res chain seq x y z
N MET A 1 28.07 -2.62 1.85
CA MET A 1 26.93 -1.70 2.09
C MET A 1 26.20 -1.39 0.77
N GLU A 2 26.91 -1.08 -0.32
CA GLU A 2 26.33 -0.90 -1.67
C GLU A 2 25.63 -2.15 -2.23
N GLU A 3 26.21 -3.34 -2.04
CA GLU A 3 25.63 -4.59 -2.54
C GLU A 3 24.26 -4.93 -1.90
N ALA A 4 24.09 -4.58 -0.62
CA ALA A 4 22.82 -4.75 0.08
C ALA A 4 21.75 -3.75 -0.41
N LEU A 5 22.14 -2.50 -0.70
CA LEU A 5 21.28 -1.48 -1.30
C LEU A 5 20.76 -1.91 -2.68
N LEU A 6 21.68 -2.35 -3.57
CA LEU A 6 21.33 -2.91 -4.89
C LEU A 6 20.37 -4.10 -4.78
N SER A 7 20.58 -4.96 -3.78
CA SER A 7 19.71 -6.12 -3.54
C SER A 7 18.30 -5.72 -3.10
N TYR A 8 18.16 -4.67 -2.28
CA TYR A 8 16.86 -4.12 -1.90
C TYR A 8 16.15 -3.41 -3.06
N GLU A 9 16.88 -2.68 -3.90
CA GLU A 9 16.33 -2.06 -5.10
C GLU A 9 15.80 -3.10 -6.09
N ASN A 10 16.51 -4.20 -6.27
CA ASN A 10 16.07 -5.33 -7.08
C ASN A 10 14.80 -5.99 -6.50
N ALA A 11 14.75 -6.20 -5.18
CA ALA A 11 13.57 -6.74 -4.53
C ALA A 11 12.36 -5.80 -4.66
N ARG A 12 12.57 -4.49 -4.55
CA ARG A 12 11.54 -3.46 -4.81
C ARG A 12 11.02 -3.55 -6.24
N ALA A 13 11.91 -3.63 -7.24
CA ALA A 13 11.52 -3.73 -8.65
C ALA A 13 10.69 -5.00 -8.91
N CYS A 14 11.11 -6.15 -8.35
CA CYS A 14 10.35 -7.40 -8.43
C CYS A 14 8.96 -7.29 -7.79
N ALA A 15 8.83 -6.63 -6.63
CA ALA A 15 7.53 -6.39 -5.99
C ALA A 15 6.61 -5.51 -6.84
N GLN A 16 7.15 -4.45 -7.45
CA GLN A 16 6.39 -3.57 -8.36
C GLN A 16 5.95 -4.31 -9.62
N GLN A 17 6.80 -5.18 -10.16
CA GLN A 17 6.43 -6.03 -11.29
C GLN A 17 5.33 -7.04 -10.89
N ALA A 18 5.44 -7.68 -9.72
CA ALA A 18 4.41 -8.59 -9.23
C ALA A 18 3.06 -7.89 -9.08
N LEU A 19 3.05 -6.65 -8.57
CA LEU A 19 1.86 -5.80 -8.52
C LEU A 19 1.24 -5.60 -9.92
N GLN A 20 2.04 -5.27 -10.93
CA GLN A 20 1.53 -5.09 -12.30
C GLN A 20 0.89 -6.37 -12.84
N ILE A 21 1.50 -7.53 -12.57
CA ILE A 21 0.97 -8.83 -12.99
C ILE A 21 -0.36 -9.12 -12.26
N CYS A 22 -0.44 -8.84 -10.95
CA CYS A 22 -1.69 -8.96 -10.18
C CYS A 22 -2.82 -8.10 -10.76
N LEU A 23 -2.52 -6.86 -11.12
CA LEU A 23 -3.51 -5.92 -11.67
C LEU A 23 -4.01 -6.36 -13.07
N ARG A 24 -3.24 -7.17 -13.80
CA ARG A 24 -3.65 -7.79 -15.07
C ARG A 24 -4.47 -9.07 -14.88
N GLY A 25 -4.60 -9.57 -13.66
CA GLY A 25 -5.35 -10.80 -13.33
C GLY A 25 -4.56 -12.09 -13.51
N ASP A 26 -3.26 -12.02 -13.83
CA ASP A 26 -2.41 -13.21 -13.97
C ASP A 26 -1.87 -13.66 -12.61
N LEU A 27 -2.71 -14.35 -11.85
CA LEU A 27 -2.41 -14.70 -10.46
C LEU A 27 -1.32 -15.77 -10.34
N HIS A 28 -1.10 -16.60 -11.36
CA HIS A 28 -0.08 -17.64 -11.31
C HIS A 28 1.32 -17.02 -11.32
N ASP A 29 1.59 -16.17 -12.31
CA ASP A 29 2.88 -15.50 -12.46
C ASP A 29 3.14 -14.50 -11.34
N ALA A 30 2.09 -13.82 -10.88
CA ALA A 30 2.15 -12.93 -9.73
C ALA A 30 2.60 -13.68 -8.47
N ASN A 31 2.00 -14.84 -8.18
CA ASN A 31 2.35 -15.63 -7.01
C ASN A 31 3.81 -16.12 -7.06
N ALA A 32 4.26 -16.60 -8.22
CA ALA A 32 5.65 -17.03 -8.40
C ALA A 32 6.64 -15.89 -8.14
N LEU A 33 6.35 -14.68 -8.64
CA LEU A 33 7.19 -13.52 -8.44
C LEU A 33 7.15 -13.00 -7.00
N LEU A 34 5.99 -13.04 -6.33
CA LEU A 34 5.85 -12.71 -4.91
C LEU A 34 6.67 -13.66 -4.04
N LEU A 35 6.62 -14.97 -4.27
CA LEU A 35 7.39 -15.96 -3.52
C LEU A 35 8.90 -15.75 -3.66
N ARG A 36 9.38 -15.46 -4.88
CA ARG A 36 10.79 -15.10 -5.14
C ARG A 36 11.19 -13.83 -4.40
N THR A 37 10.33 -12.81 -4.45
CA THR A 37 10.57 -11.52 -3.79
C THR A 37 10.63 -11.68 -2.26
N TYR A 38 9.68 -12.41 -1.68
CA TYR A 38 9.68 -12.74 -0.24
C TYR A 38 10.94 -13.50 0.17
N THR A 39 11.35 -14.49 -0.62
CA THR A 39 12.53 -15.30 -0.32
C THR A 39 13.81 -14.45 -0.34
N ALA A 40 13.93 -13.53 -1.31
CA ALA A 40 15.05 -12.60 -1.39
C ALA A 40 15.05 -11.64 -0.18
N LEU A 41 13.90 -11.04 0.12
CA LEU A 41 13.76 -10.13 1.25
C LEU A 41 14.05 -10.82 2.58
N ARG A 42 13.55 -12.04 2.79
CA ARG A 42 13.81 -12.83 4.00
C ARG A 42 15.29 -13.17 4.17
N ARG A 43 16.01 -13.46 3.08
CA ARG A 43 17.47 -13.71 3.12
C ARG A 43 18.25 -12.45 3.51
N LEU A 44 17.85 -11.29 3.00
CA LEU A 44 18.52 -10.02 3.29
C LEU A 44 18.20 -9.52 4.71
N SER A 45 16.94 -9.63 5.10
CA SER A 45 16.32 -8.86 6.19
C SER A 45 15.96 -9.71 7.41
N GLY A 46 15.82 -11.03 7.25
CA GLY A 46 15.04 -11.85 8.16
C GLY A 46 13.54 -11.70 7.89
N GLU A 47 12.71 -12.30 8.75
CA GLU A 47 11.26 -12.15 8.65
C GLU A 47 10.82 -10.87 9.38
N LEU A 48 10.05 -10.01 8.70
CA LEU A 48 9.43 -8.84 9.36
C LEU A 48 8.27 -9.32 10.22
N SER A 49 8.55 -9.52 11.51
CA SER A 49 7.58 -9.96 12.51
C SER A 49 6.38 -9.01 12.56
N ILE A 50 5.19 -9.57 12.41
CA ILE A 50 3.95 -8.88 12.74
C ILE A 50 3.95 -8.71 14.26
N VAL A 51 3.95 -7.47 14.76
CA VAL A 51 3.74 -7.22 16.19
C VAL A 51 2.46 -7.96 16.62
N GLN A 52 2.63 -9.06 17.35
CA GLN A 52 1.53 -9.77 17.99
C GLN A 52 1.03 -8.85 19.12
N HIS A 53 -0.27 -8.57 19.13
CA HIS A 53 -0.86 -7.83 20.24
C HIS A 53 -0.63 -8.63 21.54
N GLY A 54 0.26 -8.13 22.41
CA GLY A 54 0.45 -8.71 23.75
C GLY A 54 1.88 -8.74 24.29
N THR A 55 2.90 -8.54 23.46
CA THR A 55 4.29 -8.43 23.95
C THR A 55 4.88 -7.08 23.58
N ALA A 56 5.53 -6.43 24.54
CA ALA A 56 6.23 -5.15 24.38
C ALA A 56 7.52 -5.30 23.54
N GLN A 57 7.42 -5.86 22.33
CA GLN A 57 8.55 -6.12 21.46
C GLN A 57 8.41 -5.41 20.11
N ALA A 58 9.27 -4.39 19.99
CA ALA A 58 9.77 -3.63 18.85
C ALA A 58 8.78 -3.18 17.74
N PRO A 59 8.80 -1.88 17.36
CA PRO A 59 8.17 -1.43 16.12
C PRO A 59 8.77 -2.17 14.91
N PHE A 60 8.11 -2.12 13.74
CA PHE A 60 8.70 -2.59 12.48
C PHE A 60 9.96 -1.78 12.20
N THR A 61 11.12 -2.28 12.63
CA THR A 61 12.41 -1.61 12.47
C THR A 61 13.17 -2.27 11.34
N THR A 62 13.14 -1.62 10.18
CA THR A 62 14.02 -1.96 9.07
C THR A 62 15.38 -1.31 9.29
N ARG A 63 16.46 -1.97 8.86
CA ARG A 63 17.84 -1.49 9.06
C ARG A 63 18.19 -0.33 8.14
N SER A 64 17.45 -0.16 7.04
CA SER A 64 17.64 0.91 6.07
C SER A 64 16.31 1.34 5.41
N PHE A 65 16.31 2.54 4.84
CA PHE A 65 15.16 3.03 4.06
C PHE A 65 14.89 2.18 2.80
N ALA A 66 15.93 1.66 2.14
CA ALA A 66 15.78 0.78 0.98
C ALA A 66 15.09 -0.55 1.35
N GLU A 67 15.42 -1.10 2.52
CA GLU A 67 14.75 -2.28 3.07
C GLU A 67 13.27 -2.00 3.36
N ALA A 68 12.95 -0.86 3.98
CA ALA A 68 11.57 -0.44 4.18
C ALA A 68 10.81 -0.37 2.86
N GLN A 69 11.38 0.31 1.85
CA GLN A 69 10.78 0.43 0.52
C GLN A 69 10.46 -0.94 -0.08
N ALA A 70 11.43 -1.86 -0.08
CA ALA A 70 11.26 -3.16 -0.69
C ALA A 70 10.17 -4.01 0.01
N TRP A 71 10.15 -4.01 1.34
CA TRP A 71 9.13 -4.73 2.11
C TRP A 71 7.73 -4.15 1.99
N GLY A 72 7.58 -2.82 2.03
CA GLY A 72 6.25 -2.25 1.86
C GLY A 72 5.69 -2.43 0.44
N TRP A 73 6.53 -2.42 -0.59
CA TRP A 73 6.08 -2.71 -1.96
C TRP A 73 5.66 -4.18 -2.09
N PHE A 74 6.39 -5.10 -1.45
CA PHE A 74 6.03 -6.50 -1.37
C PHE A 74 4.67 -6.71 -0.68
N GLU A 75 4.44 -6.03 0.45
CA GLU A 75 3.17 -6.10 1.17
C GLU A 75 2.01 -5.50 0.34
N ILE A 76 2.21 -4.39 -0.38
CA ILE A 76 1.18 -3.87 -1.32
C ILE A 76 0.85 -4.90 -2.39
N ALA A 77 1.87 -5.44 -3.08
CA ALA A 77 1.67 -6.41 -4.14
C ALA A 77 0.94 -7.66 -3.63
N SER A 78 1.31 -8.15 -2.44
CA SER A 78 0.64 -9.25 -1.76
C SER A 78 -0.81 -8.91 -1.40
N GLY A 79 -1.08 -7.68 -0.97
CA GLY A 79 -2.44 -7.22 -0.69
C GLY A 79 -3.33 -7.19 -1.92
N ILE A 80 -2.81 -6.76 -3.07
CA ILE A 80 -3.54 -6.78 -4.34
C ILE A 80 -3.76 -8.21 -4.84
N TYR A 81 -2.73 -9.06 -4.73
CA TYR A 81 -2.86 -10.48 -5.02
C TYR A 81 -3.98 -11.12 -4.19
N GLN A 82 -3.99 -10.88 -2.87
CA GLN A 82 -5.05 -11.38 -1.98
C GLN A 82 -6.42 -10.80 -2.30
N LEU A 83 -6.49 -9.55 -2.78
CA LEU A 83 -7.75 -8.94 -3.21
C LEU A 83 -8.33 -9.61 -4.46
N GLN A 84 -7.45 -10.05 -5.37
CA GLN A 84 -7.83 -10.75 -6.60
C GLN A 84 -8.14 -12.24 -6.35
N GLN A 85 -7.44 -12.87 -5.41
CA GLN A 85 -7.60 -14.29 -5.08
C GLN A 85 -8.77 -14.53 -4.09
N ASN A 86 -9.00 -13.63 -3.13
CA ASN A 86 -9.88 -13.81 -1.97
C ASN A 86 -10.78 -12.56 -1.71
N TYR A 87 -11.50 -12.55 -0.58
CA TYR A 87 -12.30 -11.42 -0.06
C TYR A 87 -11.43 -10.29 0.54
N PRO A 88 -11.92 -9.03 0.62
CA PRO A 88 -11.13 -7.83 0.99
C PRO A 88 -10.50 -7.79 2.40
N GLY A 89 -10.77 -8.77 3.26
CA GLY A 89 -10.23 -8.82 4.63
C GLY A 89 -8.72 -9.08 4.67
N ALA A 90 -8.23 -10.01 3.85
CA ALA A 90 -6.81 -10.38 3.81
C ALA A 90 -5.94 -9.26 3.19
N SER A 91 -6.45 -8.61 2.13
CA SER A 91 -5.76 -7.49 1.48
C SER A 91 -5.54 -6.31 2.43
N LEU A 92 -6.52 -6.01 3.29
CA LEU A 92 -6.43 -4.95 4.29
C LEU A 92 -5.28 -5.15 5.28
N VAL A 93 -4.98 -6.40 5.66
CA VAL A 93 -3.86 -6.71 6.56
C VAL A 93 -2.53 -6.36 5.89
N HIS A 94 -2.35 -6.79 4.65
CA HIS A 94 -1.16 -6.50 3.85
C HIS A 94 -0.96 -5.00 3.61
N PHE A 95 -2.01 -4.26 3.24
CA PHE A 95 -1.90 -2.81 3.10
C PHE A 95 -1.51 -2.15 4.41
N LYS A 96 -2.12 -2.52 5.54
CA LYS A 96 -1.72 -1.99 6.85
C LYS A 96 -0.24 -2.27 7.14
N LYS A 97 0.25 -3.48 6.86
CA LYS A 97 1.68 -3.83 7.06
C LYS A 97 2.60 -2.95 6.23
N ALA A 98 2.31 -2.80 4.93
CA ALA A 98 3.10 -1.94 4.05
C ALA A 98 3.28 -0.53 4.63
N TRP A 99 2.19 0.05 5.13
CA TRP A 99 2.21 1.38 5.74
C TRP A 99 2.96 1.43 7.06
N ARG A 100 2.83 0.39 7.90
CA ARG A 100 3.58 0.32 9.16
C ARG A 100 5.09 0.16 8.92
N ILE A 101 5.50 -0.47 7.82
CA ILE A 101 6.92 -0.64 7.42
C ILE A 101 7.50 0.66 6.88
N TRP A 102 6.75 1.39 6.05
CA TRP A 102 7.23 2.66 5.48
C TRP A 102 7.26 3.83 6.48
N ARG A 103 6.87 3.59 7.73
CA ARG A 103 6.91 4.59 8.80
C ARG A 103 7.74 4.11 9.98
N PHE A 104 8.76 4.89 10.34
CA PHE A 104 9.43 4.74 11.62
C PHE A 104 8.55 5.30 12.74
N TRP A 105 8.30 4.49 13.76
CA TRP A 105 7.41 4.78 14.89
C TRP A 105 8.09 5.48 16.07
N ASP A 106 9.41 5.67 15.99
CA ASP A 106 10.26 6.08 17.11
C ASP A 106 10.06 7.54 17.57
N THR A 107 9.15 8.30 16.94
CA THR A 107 8.91 9.72 17.26
C THR A 107 7.66 9.97 18.10
N CYS A 108 6.84 8.95 18.38
CA CYS A 108 5.57 9.11 19.12
C CYS A 108 5.72 8.79 20.61
N THR A 109 5.92 9.82 21.44
CA THR A 109 6.21 9.67 22.88
C THR A 109 4.96 9.60 23.78
N THR A 110 3.76 9.87 23.26
CA THR A 110 2.52 9.88 24.05
C THR A 110 1.42 8.98 23.46
N GLU A 111 0.56 8.41 24.31
CA GLU A 111 -0.57 7.56 23.90
C GLU A 111 -1.54 8.30 22.95
N LYS A 112 -1.78 9.58 23.20
CA LYS A 112 -2.63 10.42 22.34
C LYS A 112 -2.02 10.59 20.93
N GLN A 113 -0.70 10.74 20.82
CA GLN A 113 -0.01 10.77 19.52
C GLN A 113 -0.08 9.41 18.82
N GLN A 114 0.05 8.31 19.55
CA GLN A 114 -0.07 6.97 19.00
C GLN A 114 -1.48 6.70 18.46
N GLN A 115 -2.54 7.10 19.19
CA GLN A 115 -3.93 6.97 18.74
C GLN A 115 -4.22 7.84 17.51
N LEU A 116 -3.74 9.09 17.52
CA LEU A 116 -3.85 9.98 16.36
C LEU A 116 -3.13 9.39 15.14
N GLU A 117 -1.95 8.80 15.34
CA GLU A 117 -1.19 8.22 14.24
C GLU A 117 -1.79 6.91 13.71
N ALA A 118 -2.37 6.09 14.57
CA ALA A 118 -3.14 4.93 14.15
C ALA A 118 -4.37 5.33 13.32
N ALA A 119 -5.05 6.44 13.66
CA ALA A 119 -6.18 6.95 12.88
C ALA A 119 -5.72 7.47 11.51
N ARG A 120 -4.60 8.20 11.48
CA ARG A 120 -3.90 8.69 10.29
C ARG A 120 -3.48 7.56 9.35
N GLU A 121 -3.02 6.43 9.88
CA GLU A 121 -2.69 5.24 9.08
C GLU A 121 -3.89 4.53 8.49
N ARG A 122 -4.98 4.43 9.23
CA ARG A 122 -6.24 3.87 8.68
C ARG A 122 -6.72 4.70 7.49
N ILE A 123 -6.56 6.01 7.54
CA ILE A 123 -6.84 6.90 6.41
C ILE A 123 -5.91 6.59 5.23
N ARG A 124 -4.59 6.54 5.42
CA ARG A 124 -3.63 6.16 4.34
C ARG A 124 -3.98 4.83 3.69
N ALA A 125 -4.20 3.81 4.51
CA ALA A 125 -4.55 2.47 4.05
C ALA A 125 -5.86 2.47 3.26
N SER A 126 -6.82 3.31 3.65
CA SER A 126 -8.11 3.43 2.96
C SER A 126 -7.95 4.16 1.62
N PHE A 127 -7.14 5.22 1.55
CA PHE A 127 -6.80 5.88 0.28
C PHE A 127 -6.17 4.91 -0.72
N TRP A 128 -5.25 4.08 -0.25
CA TRP A 128 -4.62 3.07 -1.09
C TRP A 128 -5.52 1.90 -1.45
N LEU A 129 -6.35 1.42 -0.52
CA LEU A 129 -7.32 0.38 -0.82
C LEU A 129 -8.36 0.85 -1.84
N GLY A 130 -8.82 2.09 -1.72
CA GLY A 130 -9.73 2.68 -2.69
C GLY A 130 -9.11 2.83 -4.07
N GLU A 131 -7.85 3.29 -4.14
CA GLU A 131 -7.07 3.37 -5.38
C GLU A 131 -6.78 1.99 -5.99
N ALA A 132 -6.58 0.98 -5.15
CA ALA A 132 -6.43 -0.40 -5.58
C ALA A 132 -7.71 -0.93 -6.22
N TRP A 133 -8.85 -0.75 -5.56
CA TRP A 133 -10.16 -1.15 -6.07
C TRP A 133 -10.52 -0.43 -7.36
N SER A 134 -10.20 0.85 -7.50
CA SER A 134 -10.50 1.59 -8.73
C SER A 134 -9.71 1.10 -9.95
N ARG A 135 -8.69 0.28 -9.75
CA ARG A 135 -7.86 -0.31 -10.81
C ARG A 135 -8.26 -1.73 -11.18
N THR A 136 -9.35 -2.26 -10.61
CA THR A 136 -9.89 -3.57 -10.99
C THR A 136 -11.13 -3.40 -11.87
N SER A 137 -11.23 -4.23 -12.92
CA SER A 137 -12.29 -4.12 -13.94
C SER A 137 -13.59 -4.77 -13.45
N SER A 138 -14.36 -4.06 -12.61
CA SER A 138 -15.67 -4.53 -12.12
C SER A 138 -16.56 -3.37 -11.61
N ASP A 139 -17.87 -3.44 -11.86
CA ASP A 139 -18.85 -2.48 -11.29
C ASP A 139 -18.87 -2.50 -9.76
N ARG A 140 -18.63 -3.68 -9.16
CA ARG A 140 -18.49 -3.82 -7.71
C ARG A 140 -17.25 -3.08 -7.20
N ALA A 141 -16.18 -3.10 -7.99
CA ALA A 141 -14.94 -2.42 -7.66
C ALA A 141 -15.08 -0.90 -7.68
N ALA A 142 -15.80 -0.35 -8.66
CA ALA A 142 -16.13 1.07 -8.72
C ALA A 142 -16.84 1.55 -7.44
N ARG A 143 -17.91 0.83 -7.04
CA ARG A 143 -18.68 1.14 -5.83
C ARG A 143 -17.85 1.02 -4.56
N ALA A 144 -17.03 -0.04 -4.47
CA ALA A 144 -16.14 -0.24 -3.32
C ALA A 144 -15.11 0.88 -3.22
N ALA A 145 -14.43 1.21 -4.32
CA ALA A 145 -13.45 2.29 -4.38
C ALA A 145 -14.07 3.62 -3.93
N GLN A 146 -15.22 3.98 -4.48
CA GLN A 146 -15.91 5.23 -4.15
C GLN A 146 -16.30 5.29 -2.66
N ALA A 147 -16.90 4.22 -2.12
CA ALA A 147 -17.30 4.18 -0.71
C ALA A 147 -16.08 4.34 0.22
N ILE A 148 -15.02 3.58 -0.04
CA ILE A 148 -13.79 3.59 0.76
C ILE A 148 -13.13 4.97 0.73
N LEU A 149 -12.99 5.59 -0.45
CA LEU A 149 -12.35 6.90 -0.60
C LEU A 149 -13.17 8.02 0.03
N ASN A 150 -14.50 8.02 -0.13
CA ASN A 150 -15.36 9.02 0.52
C ASN A 150 -15.31 8.93 2.05
N THR A 151 -15.33 7.72 2.61
CA THR A 151 -15.16 7.52 4.05
C THR A 151 -13.78 7.98 4.52
N ALA A 152 -12.72 7.68 3.75
CA ALA A 152 -11.36 8.09 4.09
C ALA A 152 -11.19 9.61 4.05
N LEU A 153 -11.71 10.29 3.02
CA LEU A 153 -11.69 11.76 2.90
C LEU A 153 -12.45 12.43 4.05
N THR A 154 -13.64 11.91 4.38
CA THR A 154 -14.44 12.40 5.52
C THR A 154 -13.68 12.26 6.83
N THR A 155 -13.04 11.11 7.04
CA THR A 155 -12.25 10.85 8.25
C THR A 155 -11.02 11.76 8.32
N ALA A 156 -10.32 11.97 7.20
CA ALA A 156 -9.17 12.86 7.11
C ALA A 156 -9.53 14.31 7.48
N ARG A 157 -10.63 14.84 6.93
CA ARG A 157 -11.16 16.16 7.29
C ARG A 157 -11.48 16.27 8.77
N ARG A 158 -12.18 15.28 9.34
CA ARG A 158 -12.59 15.27 10.75
C ARG A 158 -11.41 15.35 11.72
N ILE A 159 -10.29 14.71 11.40
CA ILE A 159 -9.11 14.68 12.28
C ILE A 159 -8.01 15.68 11.88
N GLY A 160 -8.27 16.53 10.89
CA GLY A 160 -7.30 17.53 10.42
C GLY A 160 -6.08 16.96 9.68
N ALA A 161 -6.12 15.73 9.17
CA ALA A 161 -5.00 15.04 8.54
C ALA A 161 -4.91 15.30 7.02
N HIS A 162 -4.92 16.57 6.61
CA HIS A 162 -4.87 16.97 5.20
C HIS A 162 -3.50 16.71 4.54
N ASP A 163 -2.44 16.77 5.34
CA ASP A 163 -1.07 16.45 4.93
C ASP A 163 -0.95 15.03 4.40
N ILE A 164 -1.68 14.08 4.99
CA ILE A 164 -1.71 12.68 4.55
C ILE A 164 -2.28 12.54 3.15
N LEU A 165 -3.35 13.29 2.84
CA LEU A 165 -3.95 13.24 1.52
C LEU A 165 -2.92 13.67 0.47
N GLN A 166 -2.19 14.76 0.71
CA GLN A 166 -1.14 15.24 -0.19
C GLN A 166 0.00 14.21 -0.35
N GLU A 167 0.46 13.62 0.76
CA GLU A 167 1.47 12.55 0.76
C GLU A 167 1.00 11.38 -0.14
N THR A 168 -0.22 10.88 0.09
CA THR A 168 -0.76 9.76 -0.70
C THR A 168 -0.98 10.11 -2.16
N LEU A 169 -1.38 11.34 -2.49
CA LEU A 169 -1.54 11.79 -3.87
C LEU A 169 -0.21 11.76 -4.62
N GLN A 170 0.86 12.30 -4.03
CA GLN A 170 2.20 12.27 -4.62
C GLN A 170 2.69 10.84 -4.88
N GLN A 171 2.43 9.94 -3.94
CA GLN A 171 2.81 8.53 -4.10
C GLN A 171 1.97 7.82 -5.18
N GLN A 172 0.66 8.06 -5.21
CA GLN A 172 -0.25 7.44 -6.17
C GLN A 172 -0.04 7.94 -7.60
N GLN A 173 0.49 9.16 -7.79
CA GLN A 173 0.92 9.66 -9.10
C GLN A 173 2.04 8.84 -9.73
N LEU A 174 2.83 8.13 -8.92
CA LEU A 174 3.89 7.24 -9.39
C LEU A 174 3.36 5.88 -9.88
N LEU A 175 2.07 5.60 -9.70
CA LEU A 175 1.47 4.37 -10.19
C LEU A 175 1.38 4.38 -11.72
N PRO A 176 1.55 3.22 -12.37
CA PRO A 176 1.38 3.12 -13.81
C PRO A 176 -0.06 3.52 -14.22
N PRO A 177 -0.28 3.92 -15.49
CA PRO A 177 -1.63 4.17 -15.99
C PRO A 177 -2.56 2.98 -15.74
N ALA A 178 -3.79 3.27 -15.35
CA ALA A 178 -4.80 2.23 -15.16
C ALA A 178 -5.20 1.60 -16.52
N PHE A 179 -5.67 0.36 -16.51
CA PHE A 179 -6.07 -0.33 -17.74
C PHE A 179 -7.45 0.13 -18.24
N PRO A 180 -7.70 0.16 -19.55
CA PRO A 180 -9.03 0.42 -20.11
C PRO A 180 -10.09 -0.47 -19.46
N GLY A 181 -11.25 0.13 -19.12
CA GLY A 181 -12.34 -0.58 -18.45
C GLY A 181 -12.27 -0.61 -16.92
N THR A 182 -11.23 -0.04 -16.32
CA THR A 182 -11.15 0.18 -14.86
C THR A 182 -11.68 1.57 -14.48
N PRO A 183 -12.28 1.76 -13.29
CA PRO A 183 -12.74 3.08 -12.83
C PRO A 183 -11.67 4.18 -12.84
N ALA A 184 -10.41 3.83 -12.58
CA ALA A 184 -9.27 4.73 -12.57
C ALA A 184 -8.78 5.12 -13.99
N TYR A 185 -9.28 4.48 -15.05
CA TYR A 185 -8.87 4.76 -16.41
C TYR A 185 -9.37 6.12 -16.89
N LYS A 186 -8.47 6.90 -17.49
CA LYS A 186 -8.79 8.15 -18.20
C LYS A 186 -8.26 8.07 -19.62
N THR A 187 -9.11 8.37 -20.60
CA THR A 187 -8.78 8.35 -22.04
C THR A 187 -7.94 9.54 -22.50
N ALA A 188 -7.98 10.66 -21.77
CA ALA A 188 -7.21 11.86 -22.07
C ALA A 188 -6.90 12.64 -20.77
N GLY A 189 -5.67 13.14 -20.65
CA GLY A 189 -5.22 14.00 -19.56
C GLY A 189 -4.06 13.43 -18.74
N PRO A 190 -3.51 14.22 -17.79
CA PRO A 190 -2.46 13.77 -16.90
C PRO A 190 -2.94 12.61 -16.03
N VAL A 191 -2.03 11.64 -15.77
CA VAL A 191 -2.29 10.51 -14.87
C VAL A 191 -2.53 11.07 -13.47
N SER A 192 -3.79 11.10 -13.07
CA SER A 192 -4.22 11.57 -11.75
C SER A 192 -4.76 10.39 -10.94
N PRO A 193 -4.40 10.25 -9.65
CA PRO A 193 -5.01 9.27 -8.75
C PRO A 193 -6.54 9.32 -8.78
N TYR A 194 -7.20 8.17 -8.62
CA TYR A 194 -8.66 8.08 -8.68
C TYR A 194 -9.34 8.91 -7.58
N ILE A 195 -8.68 9.04 -6.42
CA ILE A 195 -9.16 9.88 -5.31
C ILE A 195 -9.40 11.35 -5.72
N CYS A 196 -8.66 11.87 -6.70
CA CYS A 196 -8.84 13.25 -7.17
C CYS A 196 -10.24 13.51 -7.75
N GLN A 197 -10.96 12.47 -8.18
CA GLN A 197 -12.33 12.62 -8.70
C GLN A 197 -13.35 13.00 -7.61
N PHE A 198 -13.02 12.77 -6.34
CA PHE A 198 -13.90 13.05 -5.19
C PHE A 198 -13.49 14.31 -4.42
N MET A 199 -12.40 14.94 -4.84
CA MET A 199 -11.96 16.22 -4.30
C MET A 199 -12.69 17.32 -5.08
N THR A 200 -13.73 17.89 -4.48
CA THR A 200 -14.33 19.12 -5.00
C THR A 200 -13.26 20.21 -5.09
N PRO A 201 -13.27 21.04 -6.17
CA PRO A 201 -12.38 22.19 -6.29
C PRO A 201 -12.57 23.20 -5.15
#